data_AF-A0AAW1T1Z2-F1
#
_entry.id   AF-A0AAW1T1Z2-F1
#
_cell.length_a   1.000
_cell.length_b   1.000
_cell.length_c   1.000
_cell.angle_alpha   90.00
_cell.angle_beta   90.00
_cell.angle_gamma   90.00
#
_symmetry.space_group_name_H-M   'P 1'
#
loop_
_entity.id
_entity.type
_entity.pdbx_description
1 polymer ?
#
loop_
_entity_poly.entity_id
_entity_poly.type
_entity_poly.pdbx_seq_one_letter_code
_entity_poly.pdbx_strand_id
1 'polypeptide(L)'
;MDRYKDLMELVHSISLEELIMAVRRQSQGFSRGSSAFRGVTYHPTGRWEARIGIPGSRHIYLGLFNNEEMAARNYDKSLVRLRGPGAATNFGLADYRTDLADYHKMQQMVLRADKDWAKSMVGSAEFEEWIKTGEGRSCCM
;
A
#
# COMPACT_ATOMS: atom_id res chain seq x y z
N MET A 1 -2.30 -34.61 21.70
CA MET A 1 -2.51 -34.05 20.34
C MET A 1 -2.58 -32.52 20.45
N ASP A 2 -1.72 -31.91 21.28
CA ASP A 2 -1.94 -30.55 21.82
C ASP A 2 -0.97 -29.49 21.30
N ARG A 3 -0.04 -29.88 20.43
CA ARG A 3 1.02 -28.99 19.94
C ARG A 3 0.50 -27.73 19.26
N TYR A 4 -0.68 -27.80 18.65
CA TYR A 4 -1.27 -26.70 17.88
C TYR A 4 -2.49 -26.09 18.55
N LYS A 5 -2.81 -26.45 19.81
CA LYS A 5 -4.03 -25.97 20.47
C LYS A 5 -4.08 -24.44 20.54
N ASP A 6 -3.00 -23.83 21.04
CA ASP A 6 -2.88 -22.37 21.17
C ASP A 6 -2.83 -21.68 19.79
N LEU A 7 -2.18 -22.32 18.80
CA LEU A 7 -2.15 -21.82 17.43
C LEU A 7 -3.54 -21.84 16.79
N MET A 8 -4.32 -22.90 17.01
CA MET A 8 -5.67 -23.01 16.48
C MET A 8 -6.58 -21.97 17.13
N GLU A 9 -6.44 -21.70 18.43
CA GLU A 9 -7.20 -20.63 19.11
C GLU A 9 -6.90 -19.25 18.52
N LEU A 10 -5.61 -18.98 18.24
CA LEU A 10 -5.20 -17.75 17.55
C LEU A 10 -5.75 -17.68 16.11
N VAL A 11 -5.66 -18.76 15.33
CA VAL A 11 -6.14 -18.80 13.94
C VAL A 11 -7.65 -18.59 13.85
N HIS A 12 -8.44 -19.06 14.83
CA HIS A 12 -9.87 -18.78 14.88
C HIS A 12 -10.21 -17.34 15.30
N SER A 13 -9.29 -16.63 15.95
CA SER A 13 -9.49 -15.23 16.37
C SER A 13 -9.17 -14.19 15.28
N ILE A 14 -8.49 -14.60 14.20
CA ILE A 14 -8.05 -13.73 13.11
C ILE A 14 -8.82 -14.05 11.82
N SER A 15 -9.12 -13.02 11.02
CA SER A 15 -9.74 -13.26 9.71
C SER A 15 -8.73 -13.90 8.75
N LEU A 16 -9.24 -14.68 7.77
CA LEU A 16 -8.41 -15.24 6.70
C LEU A 16 -7.61 -14.15 5.98
N GLU A 17 -8.20 -12.97 5.79
CA GLU A 17 -7.54 -11.83 5.15
C GLU A 17 -6.35 -11.32 5.96
N GLU A 18 -6.51 -11.11 7.26
CA GLU A 18 -5.42 -10.62 8.12
C GLU A 18 -4.33 -11.69 8.28
N LEU A 19 -4.70 -12.98 8.31
CA LEU A 19 -3.73 -14.08 8.30
C LEU A 19 -2.91 -14.10 7.00
N ILE A 20 -3.56 -13.99 5.84
CA ILE A 20 -2.88 -13.92 4.54
C ILE A 20 -1.96 -12.69 4.48
N MET A 21 -2.43 -11.54 4.98
CA MET A 21 -1.60 -10.33 5.06
C MET A 21 -0.40 -10.57 5.96
N ALA A 22 -0.58 -11.11 7.17
CA ALA A 22 0.52 -11.41 8.09
C ALA A 22 1.58 -12.33 7.47
N VAL A 23 1.15 -13.41 6.79
CA VAL A 23 2.06 -14.30 6.06
C VAL A 23 2.79 -13.57 4.95
N ARG A 24 2.10 -12.73 4.16
CA ARG A 24 2.73 -11.91 3.11
C ARG A 24 3.76 -10.94 3.70
N ARG A 25 3.45 -10.27 4.83
CA ARG A 25 4.38 -9.36 5.53
C ARG A 25 5.65 -10.08 5.97
N GLN A 26 5.51 -11.29 6.52
CA GLN A 26 6.63 -12.10 7.00
C GLN A 26 7.43 -12.76 5.89
N SER A 27 6.81 -13.09 4.76
CA SER A 27 7.49 -13.72 3.62
C SER A 27 8.67 -12.86 3.14
N GLN A 28 9.78 -13.47 2.73
CA GLN A 28 10.96 -12.76 2.22
C GLN A 28 10.93 -12.60 0.68
N GLY A 29 9.78 -12.85 0.04
CA GLY A 29 9.63 -12.90 -1.42
C GLY A 29 9.77 -11.57 -2.16
N PHE A 30 10.03 -10.46 -1.44
CA PHE A 30 10.37 -9.16 -2.02
C PHE A 30 11.70 -8.70 -1.44
N SER A 31 12.65 -8.34 -2.30
CA SER A 31 13.94 -7.80 -1.88
C SER A 31 13.74 -6.51 -1.09
N ARG A 32 14.27 -6.47 0.14
CA ARG A 32 14.17 -5.32 1.04
C ARG A 32 15.27 -4.27 0.75
N GLY A 33 16.11 -4.51 -0.26
CA GLY A 33 17.14 -3.57 -0.69
C GLY A 33 18.07 -3.20 0.46
N SER A 34 18.30 -1.89 0.63
CA SER A 34 19.10 -1.30 1.71
C SER A 34 18.30 -0.99 2.98
N SER A 35 17.03 -1.40 3.05
CA SER A 35 16.11 -1.12 4.16
C SER A 35 15.62 -2.40 4.81
N ALA A 36 15.13 -2.32 6.06
CA ALA A 36 14.35 -3.38 6.67
C ALA A 36 12.91 -3.46 6.11
N PHE A 37 12.44 -2.38 5.47
CA PHE A 37 11.07 -2.20 5.00
C PHE A 37 10.97 -2.31 3.48
N ARG A 38 9.82 -2.81 3.02
CA ARG A 38 9.49 -2.88 1.59
C ARG A 38 9.28 -1.49 1.02
N GLY A 39 9.75 -1.30 -0.21
CA GLY A 39 9.56 -0.06 -0.96
C GLY A 39 10.40 1.12 -0.45
N VAL A 40 11.30 0.87 0.50
CA VAL A 40 12.19 1.88 1.07
C VAL A 40 13.63 1.60 0.61
N THR A 41 14.39 2.63 0.29
CA THR A 41 15.78 2.52 -0.14
C THR A 41 16.58 3.70 0.42
N TYR A 42 17.77 3.44 0.95
CA TYR A 42 18.67 4.50 1.39
C TYR A 42 19.27 5.26 0.18
N HIS A 43 19.04 6.57 0.11
CA HIS A 43 19.50 7.43 -0.98
C HIS A 43 20.89 8.01 -0.66
N PRO A 44 21.78 8.22 -1.67
CA PRO A 44 23.12 8.78 -1.45
C PRO A 44 23.17 10.15 -0.75
N THR A 45 22.06 10.90 -0.75
CA THR A 45 21.92 12.17 -0.01
C THR A 45 21.79 11.99 1.50
N GLY A 46 21.77 10.75 2.01
CA GLY A 46 21.59 10.44 3.42
C GLY A 46 20.14 10.42 3.89
N ARG A 47 19.18 10.36 2.96
CA ARG A 47 17.74 10.32 3.25
C ARG A 47 17.12 9.00 2.77
N TRP A 48 15.97 8.66 3.32
CA TRP A 48 15.22 7.46 2.98
C TRP A 48 14.21 7.73 1.87
N GLU A 49 14.35 7.04 0.75
CA GLU A 49 13.44 7.12 -0.38
C GLU A 49 12.34 6.08 -0.25
N ALA A 50 11.08 6.49 -0.43
CA ALA A 50 9.96 5.58 -0.61
C ALA A 50 9.51 5.58 -2.09
N ARG A 51 9.28 4.39 -2.65
CA ARG A 51 8.82 4.21 -4.04
C ARG A 51 7.90 3.01 -4.17
N ILE A 52 6.89 3.12 -5.04
CA ILE A 52 5.95 2.04 -5.33
C ILE A 52 6.05 1.60 -6.79
N GLY A 53 6.14 0.28 -7.00
CA GLY A 53 6.13 -0.31 -8.34
C GLY A 53 4.71 -0.71 -8.74
N ILE A 54 4.27 -0.23 -9.90
CA ILE A 54 3.04 -0.66 -10.54
C ILE A 54 3.42 -1.64 -11.67
N PRO A 55 2.84 -2.86 -11.71
CA PRO A 55 3.08 -3.79 -12.80
C PRO A 55 2.78 -3.16 -14.16
N GLY A 56 3.72 -3.23 -15.10
CA GLY A 56 3.56 -2.63 -16.44
C GLY A 56 3.71 -1.10 -16.46
N SER A 57 4.23 -0.48 -15.41
CA SER A 57 4.46 0.97 -15.33
C SER A 57 5.77 1.29 -14.60
N ARG A 58 6.18 2.56 -14.69
CA ARG A 58 7.34 3.09 -13.97
C ARG A 58 7.10 3.07 -12.45
N HIS A 59 8.20 3.09 -11.69
CA HIS A 59 8.11 3.33 -10.25
C HIS A 59 7.61 4.75 -9.99
N ILE A 60 6.60 4.86 -9.13
CA ILE A 60 6.14 6.15 -8.61
C ILE A 60 6.99 6.48 -7.39
N TYR A 61 7.58 7.66 -7.45
CA TYR A 61 8.38 8.22 -6.37
C TYR A 61 7.47 8.87 -5.33
N LEU A 62 7.55 8.43 -4.07
CA LEU A 62 6.64 8.88 -3.00
C LEU A 62 7.27 9.96 -2.10
N GLY A 63 8.60 10.09 -2.08
CA GLY A 63 9.28 11.13 -1.33
C GLY A 63 10.64 10.72 -0.74
N LEU A 64 11.40 11.73 -0.29
CA LEU A 64 12.55 11.57 0.60
C LEU A 64 12.14 11.89 2.04
N PHE A 65 12.54 11.04 2.97
CA PHE A 65 12.24 11.14 4.39
C PHE A 65 13.53 11.09 5.20
N ASN A 66 13.50 11.68 6.40
CA ASN A 66 14.66 11.65 7.28
C ASN A 66 14.77 10.32 8.03
N ASN A 67 13.63 9.68 8.27
CA ASN A 67 13.54 8.43 9.02
C ASN A 67 13.06 7.30 8.11
N GLU A 68 13.64 6.12 8.30
CA GLU A 68 13.30 4.91 7.56
C GLU A 68 11.83 4.52 7.75
N GLU A 69 11.37 4.52 9.00
CA GLU A 69 9.98 4.20 9.36
C GLU A 69 8.98 5.17 8.73
N MET A 70 9.33 6.44 8.59
CA MET A 70 8.47 7.44 7.97
C MET A 70 8.31 7.16 6.47
N ALA A 71 9.40 6.80 5.79
CA ALA A 71 9.36 6.33 4.41
C ALA A 71 8.48 5.07 4.28
N ALA A 72 8.65 4.11 5.18
CA ALA A 72 7.89 2.86 5.19
C ALA A 72 6.39 3.10 5.40
N ARG A 73 6.01 4.00 6.32
CA ARG A 73 4.60 4.37 6.54
C ARG A 73 4.01 5.07 5.33
N ASN A 74 4.77 5.93 4.64
CA ASN A 74 4.28 6.58 3.44
C ASN A 74 4.11 5.60 2.27
N TYR A 75 5.02 4.64 2.15
CA TYR A 75 4.89 3.52 1.22
C TYR A 75 3.61 2.72 1.50
N ASP A 76 3.35 2.35 2.76
CA ASP A 76 2.17 1.59 3.15
C ASP A 76 0.87 2.33 2.82
N LYS A 77 0.76 3.62 3.17
CA LYS A 77 -0.40 4.46 2.82
C LYS A 77 -0.68 4.44 1.32
N SER A 78 0.35 4.68 0.52
CA SER A 78 0.27 4.69 -0.93
C SER A 78 -0.15 3.32 -1.49
N LEU A 79 0.37 2.23 -0.91
CA LEU A 79 0.03 0.86 -1.30
C LEU A 79 -1.41 0.48 -0.92
N VAL A 80 -1.89 0.93 0.24
CA VAL A 80 -3.28 0.74 0.68
C VAL A 80 -4.24 1.47 -0.24
N ARG A 81 -3.94 2.71 -0.63
CA ARG A 81 -4.75 3.43 -1.64
C ARG A 81 -4.78 2.71 -2.98
N LEU A 82 -3.69 2.05 -3.37
CA LEU A 82 -3.61 1.33 -4.63
C LEU A 82 -4.33 -0.03 -4.61
N ARG A 83 -4.18 -0.82 -3.55
CA ARG A 83 -4.62 -2.23 -3.48
C ARG A 83 -5.74 -2.51 -2.48
N GLY A 84 -6.10 -1.54 -1.65
CA GLY A 84 -7.10 -1.67 -0.61
C GLY A 84 -6.71 -2.72 0.44
N PRO A 85 -7.66 -3.57 0.88
CA PRO A 85 -7.41 -4.60 1.90
C PRO A 85 -6.34 -5.63 1.53
N GLY A 86 -6.07 -5.83 0.23
CA GLY A 86 -5.06 -6.76 -0.27
C GLY A 86 -3.62 -6.23 -0.22
N ALA A 87 -3.41 -5.02 0.33
CA ALA A 87 -2.11 -4.38 0.42
C ALA A 87 -1.17 -5.11 1.39
N ALA A 88 -0.03 -5.57 0.88
CA ALA A 88 1.03 -6.17 1.69
C ALA A 88 1.90 -5.08 2.35
N THR A 89 1.31 -4.39 3.33
CA THR A 89 1.93 -3.31 4.10
C THR A 89 3.08 -3.80 4.97
N ASN A 90 3.98 -2.91 5.39
CA ASN A 90 5.00 -3.20 6.39
C ASN A 90 4.41 -3.25 7.82
N PHE A 91 3.43 -2.38 8.10
CA PHE A 91 2.74 -2.29 9.39
C PHE A 91 1.32 -2.88 9.34
N GLY A 92 0.63 -2.90 10.48
CA GLY A 92 -0.72 -3.45 10.59
C GLY A 92 -1.73 -2.66 9.76
N LEU A 93 -2.64 -3.35 9.07
CA LEU A 93 -3.64 -2.68 8.21
C LEU A 93 -4.60 -1.78 9.03
N ALA A 94 -4.77 -2.09 10.31
CA ALA A 94 -5.56 -1.29 11.25
C ALA A 94 -5.08 0.17 11.39
N ASP A 95 -3.81 0.46 11.10
CA ASP A 95 -3.23 1.81 11.15
C ASP A 95 -3.66 2.69 9.95
N TYR A 96 -4.23 2.08 8.90
CA TYR A 96 -4.47 2.72 7.59
C TYR A 96 -5.95 2.85 7.24
N ARG A 97 -6.82 3.04 8.25
CA ARG A 97 -8.28 3.16 8.07
C ARG A 97 -8.67 4.30 7.13
N THR A 98 -7.96 5.43 7.20
CA THR A 98 -8.18 6.59 6.33
C THR A 98 -7.86 6.25 4.87
N ASP A 99 -6.72 5.61 4.63
CA ASP A 99 -6.26 5.25 3.29
C ASP A 99 -7.15 4.15 2.67
N LEU A 100 -7.72 3.27 3.50
CA LEU A 100 -8.75 2.31 3.08
C LEU A 100 -10.05 3.02 2.66
N ALA A 101 -10.47 4.06 3.39
CA ALA A 101 -11.63 4.84 3.03
C ALA A 101 -11.41 5.57 1.68
N ASP A 102 -10.21 6.10 1.44
CA ASP A 102 -9.83 6.68 0.15
C ASP A 102 -9.93 5.65 -0.98
N TYR A 103 -9.41 4.44 -0.77
CA TYR A 103 -9.54 3.33 -1.72
C TYR A 103 -11.00 3.04 -2.05
N HIS A 104 -11.87 2.90 -1.05
CA HIS A 104 -13.29 2.63 -1.27
C HIS A 104 -14.00 3.77 -2.00
N LYS A 105 -13.67 5.03 -1.69
CA LYS A 105 -14.18 6.20 -2.40
C LYS A 105 -13.80 6.16 -3.88
N MET A 106 -12.53 5.85 -4.18
CA MET A 106 -12.06 5.69 -5.56
C MET A 106 -12.76 4.53 -6.28
N GLN A 107 -12.92 3.38 -5.63
CA GLN A 107 -13.66 2.24 -6.21
C GLN A 107 -15.10 2.64 -6.57
N GLN A 108 -15.80 3.38 -5.71
CA GLN A 108 -17.14 3.87 -6.01
C GLN A 108 -17.16 4.86 -7.18
N MET A 109 -16.16 5.74 -7.29
CA MET A 109 -16.03 6.66 -8.42
C MET A 109 -15.81 5.90 -9.73
N VAL A 110 -14.87 4.95 -9.76
CA VAL A 110 -14.56 4.13 -10.93
C VAL A 110 -15.78 3.31 -11.37
N LEU A 111 -16.56 2.76 -10.43
CA LEU A 111 -17.78 2.02 -10.74
C LEU A 111 -18.88 2.89 -11.37
N ARG A 112 -18.90 4.19 -11.06
CA ARG A 112 -19.87 5.17 -11.60
C ARG A 112 -19.40 5.84 -12.88
N ALA A 113 -18.10 5.82 -13.15
CA ALA A 113 -17.50 6.46 -14.30
C ALA A 113 -17.59 5.59 -15.56
N ASP A 114 -17.39 6.23 -16.72
CA ASP A 114 -17.22 5.51 -17.97
C ASP A 114 -15.92 4.68 -17.95
N LYS A 115 -15.95 3.49 -18.58
CA LYS A 115 -14.79 2.59 -18.67
C LYS A 115 -13.58 3.23 -19.34
N ASP A 116 -13.80 4.15 -20.28
CA ASP A 116 -12.73 4.85 -20.98
C ASP A 116 -12.08 5.90 -20.06
N TRP A 117 -12.86 6.56 -19.22
CA TRP A 117 -12.34 7.44 -18.16
C TRP A 117 -11.48 6.64 -17.18
N ALA A 118 -11.96 5.49 -16.70
CA ALA A 118 -11.21 4.66 -15.75
C ALA A 118 -9.88 4.16 -16.31
N LYS A 119 -9.84 3.79 -17.60
CA LYS A 119 -8.59 3.43 -18.29
C LYS A 119 -7.64 4.63 -18.42
N SER A 120 -8.17 5.81 -18.72
CA SER A 120 -7.36 7.03 -18.87
C SER A 120 -6.75 7.52 -17.55
N MET A 121 -7.41 7.20 -16.43
CA MET A 121 -6.97 7.54 -15.08
C MET A 121 -5.72 6.75 -14.67
N VAL A 122 -5.67 5.45 -14.98
CA VAL A 122 -4.54 4.59 -14.55
C VAL A 122 -3.26 5.00 -15.29
N GLY A 123 -2.28 5.49 -14.53
CA GLY A 123 -1.01 5.98 -15.07
C GLY A 123 -1.03 7.48 -15.44
N SER A 124 -2.11 8.19 -15.18
CA SER A 124 -2.15 9.65 -15.28
C SER A 124 -1.39 10.30 -14.12
N ALA A 125 -0.92 11.55 -14.30
CA ALA A 125 -0.30 12.31 -13.23
C ALA A 125 -1.27 12.54 -12.05
N GLU A 126 -2.57 12.66 -12.32
CA GLU A 126 -3.60 12.81 -11.29
C GLU A 126 -3.72 11.55 -10.44
N PHE A 127 -3.61 10.38 -11.06
CA PHE A 127 -3.60 9.11 -10.35
C PHE A 127 -2.33 8.91 -9.54
N GLU A 128 -1.16 9.27 -10.08
CA GLU A 128 0.08 9.24 -9.32
C GLU A 128 0.03 10.16 -8.09
N GLU A 129 -0.57 11.35 -8.24
CA GLU A 129 -0.74 12.29 -7.13
C GLU A 129 -1.73 11.77 -6.09
N TRP A 130 -2.88 11.24 -6.53
CA TRP A 130 -3.87 10.64 -5.64
C TRP A 130 -3.29 9.47 -4.84
N ILE A 131 -2.43 8.64 -5.43
CA ILE A 131 -1.73 7.58 -4.68
C ILE A 131 -0.89 8.17 -3.54
N LYS A 132 -0.17 9.27 -3.80
CA LYS A 132 0.73 9.90 -2.83
C LYS A 132 -0.03 10.58 -1.70
N THR A 133 -1.04 11.37 -2.03
CA THR A 133 -1.68 12.29 -1.07
C THR A 133 -3.05 11.84 -0.61
N GLY A 134 -3.76 11.04 -1.40
CA GLY A 134 -5.20 10.80 -1.25
C GLY A 134 -6.05 11.94 -1.80
N GLU A 135 -5.42 13.05 -2.18
CA GLU A 135 -6.06 14.24 -2.73
C GLU A 135 -5.96 14.19 -4.26
N GLY A 136 -7.07 13.86 -4.91
CA GLY A 136 -7.25 14.13 -6.33
C GLY A 136 -8.11 15.38 -6.46
N ARG A 137 -7.81 16.26 -7.42
CA ARG A 137 -8.78 17.30 -7.81
C ARG A 137 -10.09 16.57 -8.08
N SER A 138 -11.19 17.09 -7.53
CA SER A 138 -12.51 16.69 -7.96
C SER A 138 -12.61 16.96 -9.47
N CYS A 139 -12.27 15.96 -10.29
CA CYS A 139 -12.53 15.98 -11.71
C CYS A 139 -14.02 15.62 -11.86
N CYS A 140 -14.86 16.46 -11.28
CA CYS A 140 -16.28 16.53 -11.47
C CYS A 140 -16.55 17.97 -11.88
N MET A 141 -16.36 18.24 -13.16
CA MET A 141 -17.20 19.15 -13.92
C MET A 141 -17.61 18.42 -15.19
#